data_AF-A0A0C2BPX7-F1
#
_entry.id   AF-A0A0C2BPX7-F1
#
_cell.length_a   1.000
_cell.length_b   1.000
_cell.length_c   1.000
_cell.angle_alpha   90.00
_cell.angle_beta   90.00
_cell.angle_gamma   90.00
#
_symmetry.space_group_name_H-M   'P 1'
#
loop_
_entity.id
_entity.type
_entity.pdbx_description
1 polymer ?
#
loop_
_entity_poly.entity_id
_entity_poly.type
_entity_poly.pdbx_seq_one_letter_code
_entity_poly.pdbx_strand_id
1 'polypeptide(L)'
;MLKHKNSMIALSATLLVASCGGGGSSDSASAPVSPAAFGGNGTTTTSTTSGKVVDGYIVNAEVFCDTNNNGVRDAGEQTVLTDAQGSFTFTTACSSTIVASGGTDTATGLPLRSILKAPAGSTVVTAGTSLLANTSLARDRLVAALGLPAGTNITGLDPAAIGTGGALVNATLLQRTLALQQVVQQIADAIAALLPNSTPAQAQAIYVETATAAGNVLQTSSSTTLVSSGGTVDPATVNAIAQQALANVEASADVRLTEAKAALDTFSKANVAALVAPAIATQAQSLATSVNSDSLTRATQSDTTVIDAVRQEAALLKSSVGNNASLSAAATSLLQLVEAAIAEAKTAALTAR
;
A
#
# COMPACT_ATOMS: atom_id res chain seq x y z
N MET A 1 -41.52 7.42 -15.23
CA MET A 1 -42.43 6.27 -15.39
C MET A 1 -41.81 5.28 -16.36
N LEU A 2 -41.30 4.15 -15.87
CA LEU A 2 -41.59 2.80 -16.37
C LEU A 2 -40.85 1.81 -15.45
N LYS A 3 -41.66 0.94 -14.82
CA LYS A 3 -41.24 -0.10 -13.89
C LYS A 3 -40.86 -1.34 -14.69
N HIS A 4 -39.75 -2.00 -14.34
CA HIS A 4 -39.64 -3.44 -14.54
C HIS A 4 -39.36 -4.16 -13.21
N LYS A 5 -40.17 -5.20 -13.03
CA LYS A 5 -40.46 -6.00 -11.85
C LYS A 5 -40.26 -7.46 -12.30
N ASN A 6 -40.01 -8.34 -11.33
CA ASN A 6 -39.97 -9.82 -11.40
C ASN A 6 -38.57 -10.40 -11.71
N SER A 7 -38.14 -11.52 -11.11
CA SER A 7 -38.74 -12.40 -10.10
C SER A 7 -37.63 -13.27 -9.50
N MET A 8 -37.67 -13.49 -8.19
CA MET A 8 -36.93 -14.56 -7.51
C MET A 8 -37.46 -15.94 -7.93
N ILE A 9 -36.58 -16.92 -8.13
CA ILE A 9 -36.90 -18.34 -8.09
C ILE A 9 -35.85 -19.02 -7.21
N ALA A 10 -36.31 -19.53 -6.06
CA ALA A 10 -35.58 -20.43 -5.17
C ALA A 10 -35.91 -21.87 -5.57
N LEU A 11 -34.90 -22.75 -5.60
CA LEU A 11 -35.11 -24.19 -5.74
C LEU A 11 -34.22 -24.94 -4.74
N SER A 12 -34.84 -25.34 -3.63
CA SER A 12 -34.30 -26.27 -2.64
C SER A 12 -34.66 -27.70 -3.04
N ALA A 13 -33.69 -28.61 -3.05
CA ALA A 13 -33.93 -30.04 -3.18
C ALA A 13 -33.07 -30.81 -2.17
N THR A 14 -33.71 -31.30 -1.10
CA THR A 14 -33.21 -32.29 -0.16
C THR A 14 -33.57 -33.69 -0.66
N LEU A 15 -32.60 -34.61 -0.67
CA LEU A 15 -32.86 -36.05 -0.83
C LEU A 15 -31.95 -36.83 0.14
N LEU A 16 -32.58 -37.54 1.08
CA LEU A 16 -31.97 -38.55 1.94
C LEU A 16 -32.24 -39.93 1.33
N VAL A 17 -31.21 -40.77 1.20
CA VAL A 17 -31.37 -42.24 1.19
C VAL A 17 -30.17 -42.88 1.90
N ALA A 18 -30.48 -43.80 2.81
CA ALA A 18 -29.55 -44.63 3.57
C ALA A 18 -29.35 -46.00 2.91
N SER A 19 -28.16 -46.59 3.09
CA SER A 19 -27.82 -48.02 2.92
C SER A 19 -26.41 -48.19 3.54
N CYS A 20 -26.14 -48.92 4.64
CA CYS A 20 -26.33 -50.31 5.04
C CYS A 20 -25.29 -51.30 4.46
N GLY A 21 -24.56 -51.98 5.37
CA GLY A 21 -23.77 -53.22 5.19
C GLY A 21 -22.25 -53.00 5.01
N GLY A 22 -21.31 -53.66 5.70
CA GLY A 22 -21.29 -54.76 6.68
C GLY A 22 -19.81 -55.12 6.98
N GLY A 23 -19.49 -55.64 8.17
CA GLY A 23 -18.14 -56.06 8.59
C GLY A 23 -17.62 -57.28 7.80
N GLY A 24 -16.41 -57.81 7.95
CA GLY A 24 -15.29 -57.65 8.88
C GLY A 24 -14.46 -58.93 8.70
N SER A 25 -13.13 -58.88 8.74
CA SER A 25 -12.27 -60.04 9.01
C SER A 25 -10.85 -59.56 9.31
N SER A 26 -10.38 -60.02 10.47
CA SER A 26 -9.02 -60.04 10.96
C SER A 26 -8.11 -60.90 10.09
N ASP A 27 -6.85 -60.48 9.91
CA ASP A 27 -5.70 -61.39 9.91
C ASP A 27 -4.44 -60.63 10.31
N SER A 28 -3.87 -61.06 11.44
CA SER A 28 -2.56 -60.64 11.94
C SER A 28 -1.56 -61.77 11.73
N ALA A 29 -0.33 -61.35 11.43
CA ALA A 29 0.93 -62.08 11.52
C ALA A 29 1.34 -62.97 10.33
N SER A 30 2.29 -62.45 9.55
CA SER A 30 3.51 -63.18 9.17
C SER A 30 4.60 -62.15 8.85
N ALA A 31 5.66 -62.13 9.65
CA ALA A 31 6.89 -61.41 9.33
C ALA A 31 7.62 -62.12 8.19
N PRO A 32 8.34 -61.36 7.34
CA PRO A 32 9.72 -61.76 7.10
C PRO A 32 10.71 -60.60 7.13
N VAL A 33 11.93 -61.02 7.42
CA VAL A 33 13.22 -60.32 7.49
C VAL A 33 13.57 -59.44 6.28
N SER A 34 14.37 -58.41 6.56
CA SER A 34 14.88 -57.35 5.67
C SER A 34 15.63 -57.82 4.43
N PRO A 35 15.59 -56.99 3.36
CA PRO A 35 16.77 -56.65 2.58
C PRO A 35 17.13 -55.18 2.77
N ALA A 36 18.41 -54.90 2.98
CA ALA A 36 18.95 -53.55 2.88
C ALA A 36 18.90 -53.08 1.41
N ALA A 37 18.27 -51.94 1.14
CA ALA A 37 18.33 -51.29 -0.17
C ALA A 37 18.34 -49.78 0.00
N PHE A 38 19.37 -49.16 -0.59
CA PHE A 38 19.56 -47.74 -0.71
C PHE A 38 18.38 -47.10 -1.45
N GLY A 39 17.70 -46.17 -0.80
CA GLY A 39 16.71 -45.29 -1.42
C GLY A 39 16.80 -43.96 -0.71
N GLY A 40 17.60 -43.04 -1.28
CA GLY A 40 17.67 -41.68 -0.79
C GLY A 40 16.28 -41.06 -0.85
N ASN A 41 15.58 -41.02 0.28
CA ASN A 41 14.46 -40.13 0.48
C ASN A 41 15.06 -38.75 0.71
N GLY A 42 15.65 -38.19 -0.35
CA GLY A 42 15.83 -36.76 -0.47
C GLY A 42 14.44 -36.17 -0.53
N THR A 43 13.83 -36.02 0.64
CA THR A 43 12.74 -35.07 0.84
C THR A 43 13.40 -33.74 0.57
N THR A 44 13.45 -33.32 -0.70
CA THR A 44 13.70 -31.94 -1.06
C THR A 44 12.54 -31.19 -0.45
N THR A 45 12.69 -30.75 0.80
CA THR A 45 11.85 -29.72 1.38
C THR A 45 12.00 -28.54 0.45
N THR A 46 11.10 -28.42 -0.52
CA THR A 46 10.95 -27.23 -1.34
C THR A 46 10.66 -26.12 -0.35
N SER A 47 11.68 -25.30 -0.10
CA SER A 47 11.52 -24.11 0.73
C SER A 47 10.45 -23.25 0.07
N THR A 48 9.47 -22.81 0.84
CA THR A 48 8.39 -21.93 0.39
C THR A 48 8.62 -20.54 0.98
N THR A 49 8.13 -19.51 0.28
CA THR A 49 8.06 -18.15 0.83
C THR A 49 6.60 -17.78 0.99
N SER A 50 6.23 -17.35 2.19
CA SER A 50 4.87 -16.93 2.52
C SER A 50 4.92 -15.55 3.16
N GLY A 51 3.85 -14.78 2.98
CA GLY A 51 3.73 -13.47 3.56
C GLY A 51 2.34 -12.89 3.40
N LYS A 52 2.21 -11.59 3.71
CA LYS A 52 0.95 -10.85 3.59
C LYS A 52 1.13 -9.53 2.87
N VAL A 53 0.16 -9.13 2.05
CA VAL A 53 0.07 -7.78 1.48
C VAL A 53 -0.84 -6.93 2.36
N VAL A 54 -0.32 -5.83 2.91
CA VAL A 54 -0.99 -5.06 3.96
C VAL A 54 -0.88 -3.54 3.75
N ASP A 55 -2.03 -2.93 3.49
CA ASP A 55 -2.39 -1.51 3.67
C ASP A 55 -3.63 -1.40 4.59
N GLY A 56 -3.92 -2.48 5.32
CA GLY A 56 -5.25 -3.11 5.31
C GLY A 56 -5.12 -4.39 4.49
N TYR A 57 -5.66 -5.53 4.93
CA TYR A 57 -5.40 -6.77 4.20
C TYR A 57 -5.90 -6.63 2.76
N ILE A 58 -5.02 -6.84 1.78
CA ILE A 58 -5.39 -6.72 0.37
C ILE A 58 -5.77 -8.10 -0.15
N VAL A 59 -7.04 -8.28 -0.52
CA VAL A 59 -7.54 -9.53 -1.12
C VAL A 59 -7.44 -9.50 -2.64
N ASN A 60 -7.18 -10.64 -3.26
CA ASN A 60 -7.03 -10.80 -4.72
C ASN A 60 -5.95 -9.89 -5.34
N ALA A 61 -4.94 -9.48 -4.58
CA ALA A 61 -3.75 -8.85 -5.12
C ALA A 61 -2.91 -9.88 -5.86
N GLU A 62 -2.40 -9.50 -7.02
CA GLU A 62 -1.42 -10.29 -7.75
C GLU A 62 -0.04 -10.08 -7.12
N VAL A 63 0.58 -11.17 -6.68
CA VAL A 63 1.89 -11.17 -6.02
C VAL A 63 2.85 -12.05 -6.81
N PHE A 64 3.99 -11.50 -7.19
CA PHE A 64 5.03 -12.24 -7.92
C PHE A 64 6.42 -12.03 -7.35
N CYS A 65 7.28 -13.03 -7.56
CA CYS A 65 8.70 -12.94 -7.25
C CYS A 65 9.43 -12.33 -8.44
N ASP A 66 9.86 -11.08 -8.30
CA ASP A 66 10.49 -10.26 -9.34
C ASP A 66 11.97 -10.64 -9.46
N THR A 67 12.25 -11.68 -10.23
CA THR A 67 13.57 -12.32 -10.32
C THR A 67 14.56 -11.50 -11.13
N ASN A 68 14.08 -10.64 -12.03
CA ASN A 68 14.92 -9.76 -12.85
C ASN A 68 14.95 -8.30 -12.33
N ASN A 69 14.20 -7.99 -11.27
CA ASN A 69 14.11 -6.69 -10.60
C ASN A 69 13.63 -5.54 -11.52
N ASN A 70 12.73 -5.83 -12.46
CA ASN A 70 12.15 -4.79 -13.31
C ASN A 70 10.80 -4.25 -12.79
N GLY A 71 10.26 -4.84 -11.72
CA GLY A 71 9.01 -4.44 -11.08
C GLY A 71 7.76 -4.75 -11.92
N VAL A 72 7.88 -5.53 -12.99
CA VAL A 72 6.81 -5.93 -13.90
C VAL A 72 6.74 -7.45 -13.91
N ARG A 73 5.52 -8.00 -13.92
CA ARG A 73 5.36 -9.43 -14.01
C ARG A 73 5.79 -9.95 -15.37
N ASP A 74 6.79 -10.81 -15.39
CA ASP A 74 7.27 -11.46 -16.61
C ASP A 74 6.91 -12.94 -16.72
N ALA A 75 6.99 -13.46 -17.95
CA ALA A 75 6.85 -14.88 -18.19
C ALA A 75 7.97 -15.66 -17.48
N GLY A 76 7.58 -16.66 -16.68
CA GLY A 76 8.51 -17.48 -15.88
C GLY A 76 8.65 -17.02 -14.44
N GLU A 77 8.13 -15.85 -14.09
CA GLU A 77 8.04 -15.42 -12.70
C GLU A 77 6.86 -16.07 -12.00
N GLN A 78 7.11 -16.60 -10.81
CA GLN A 78 6.08 -17.24 -10.02
C GLN A 78 5.09 -16.18 -9.54
N THR A 79 3.79 -16.42 -9.79
CA THR A 79 2.71 -15.51 -9.44
C THR A 79 1.61 -16.23 -8.68
N VAL A 80 1.07 -15.58 -7.66
CA VAL A 80 -0.07 -16.06 -6.85
C VAL A 80 -1.03 -14.91 -6.54
N LEU A 81 -2.22 -15.22 -6.07
CA LEU A 81 -3.18 -14.24 -5.57
C LEU A 81 -3.25 -14.28 -4.05
N THR A 82 -3.47 -13.13 -3.42
CA THR A 82 -3.72 -13.07 -1.98
C THR A 82 -5.14 -13.54 -1.61
N ASP A 83 -5.25 -14.19 -0.45
CA ASP A 83 -6.54 -14.54 0.15
C ASP A 83 -7.22 -13.36 0.88
N ALA A 84 -8.37 -13.62 1.51
CA ALA A 84 -9.14 -12.61 2.25
C ALA A 84 -8.43 -12.06 3.49
N GLN A 85 -7.33 -12.67 3.94
CA GLN A 85 -6.45 -12.20 5.01
C GLN A 85 -5.15 -11.62 4.45
N GLY A 86 -5.13 -11.29 3.15
CA GLY A 86 -3.99 -10.75 2.44
C GLY A 86 -2.83 -11.72 2.28
N SER A 87 -3.01 -13.01 2.60
CA SER A 87 -1.93 -13.98 2.66
C SER A 87 -1.61 -14.53 1.27
N PHE A 88 -0.33 -14.75 1.00
CA PHE A 88 0.15 -15.44 -0.18
C PHE A 88 1.18 -16.50 0.20
N THR A 89 1.32 -17.54 -0.62
CA THR A 89 2.37 -18.55 -0.48
C THR A 89 2.85 -18.98 -1.86
N PHE A 90 4.15 -18.85 -2.05
CA PHE A 90 4.89 -19.31 -3.20
C PHE A 90 5.26 -20.79 -3.06
N THR A 91 5.12 -21.58 -4.13
CA THR A 91 5.46 -23.01 -4.10
C THR A 91 6.97 -23.25 -4.07
N THR A 92 7.75 -22.32 -4.64
CA THR A 92 9.20 -22.24 -4.50
C THR A 92 9.60 -20.93 -3.83
N ALA A 93 10.55 -20.99 -2.90
CA ALA A 93 11.03 -19.83 -2.17
C ALA A 93 11.47 -18.71 -3.10
N CYS A 94 11.03 -17.49 -2.80
CA CYS A 94 11.43 -16.28 -3.48
C CYS A 94 12.68 -15.71 -2.79
N SER A 95 13.77 -15.62 -3.53
CA SER A 95 15.03 -15.00 -3.10
C SER A 95 15.25 -13.60 -3.68
N SER A 96 14.23 -13.01 -4.30
CA SER A 96 14.26 -11.69 -4.91
C SER A 96 13.21 -10.76 -4.30
N THR A 97 13.06 -9.56 -4.86
CA THR A 97 12.01 -8.61 -4.51
C THR A 97 10.64 -9.25 -4.73
N ILE A 98 9.73 -9.07 -3.78
CA ILE A 98 8.32 -9.45 -3.90
C ILE A 98 7.56 -8.22 -4.35
N VAL A 99 6.74 -8.34 -5.38
CA VAL A 99 5.90 -7.25 -5.89
C VAL A 99 4.44 -7.63 -5.79
N ALA A 100 3.61 -6.72 -5.28
CA ALA A 100 2.18 -6.88 -5.16
C ALA A 100 1.46 -5.71 -5.83
N SER A 101 0.41 -6.00 -6.61
CA SER A 101 -0.41 -4.98 -7.27
C SER A 101 -1.86 -5.45 -7.45
N GLY A 102 -2.76 -4.48 -7.64
CA GLY A 102 -4.20 -4.77 -7.77
C GLY A 102 -4.82 -5.29 -6.48
N GLY A 103 -5.96 -5.97 -6.60
CA GLY A 103 -6.74 -6.40 -5.45
C GLY A 103 -7.53 -5.27 -4.78
N THR A 104 -8.11 -5.59 -3.63
CA THR A 104 -8.98 -4.69 -2.88
C THR A 104 -8.59 -4.70 -1.42
N ASP A 105 -8.47 -3.52 -0.82
CA ASP A 105 -8.28 -3.39 0.62
C ASP A 105 -9.59 -3.78 1.33
N THR A 106 -9.50 -4.78 2.20
CA THR A 106 -10.65 -5.30 2.95
C THR A 106 -11.16 -4.34 4.01
N ALA A 107 -10.34 -3.42 4.50
CA ALA A 107 -10.74 -2.41 5.48
C ALA A 107 -11.59 -1.32 4.80
N THR A 108 -11.09 -0.79 3.68
CA THR A 108 -11.71 0.35 3.01
C THR A 108 -12.70 -0.05 1.92
N GLY A 109 -12.57 -1.25 1.35
CA GLY A 109 -13.30 -1.70 0.17
C GLY A 109 -12.83 -1.03 -1.13
N LEU A 110 -11.70 -0.33 -1.10
CA LEU A 110 -11.15 0.39 -2.25
C LEU A 110 -10.10 -0.47 -2.96
N PRO A 111 -9.94 -0.32 -4.29
CA PRO A 111 -8.86 -0.99 -5.00
C PRO A 111 -7.51 -0.47 -4.55
N LEU A 112 -6.51 -1.35 -4.43
CA LEU A 112 -5.13 -0.93 -4.25
C LEU A 112 -4.65 -0.22 -5.52
N ARG A 113 -4.36 1.08 -5.41
CA ARG A 113 -3.93 1.92 -6.55
C ARG A 113 -2.42 1.89 -6.77
N SER A 114 -1.70 1.48 -5.72
CA SER A 114 -0.25 1.43 -5.65
C SER A 114 0.32 0.07 -6.06
N ILE A 115 1.60 0.08 -6.42
CA ILE A 115 2.43 -1.14 -6.48
C ILE A 115 3.23 -1.19 -5.18
N LEU A 116 3.02 -2.23 -4.39
CA LEU A 116 3.78 -2.47 -3.18
C LEU A 116 4.92 -3.44 -3.46
N LYS A 117 6.07 -3.22 -2.83
CA LYS A 117 7.24 -4.08 -2.93
C LYS A 117 7.74 -4.49 -1.54
N ALA A 118 8.49 -5.58 -1.49
CA ALA A 118 9.25 -5.96 -0.30
C ALA A 118 10.60 -6.58 -0.67
N PRO A 119 11.68 -6.25 0.05
CA PRO A 119 12.96 -6.92 -0.15
C PRO A 119 12.87 -8.43 0.10
N ALA A 120 13.77 -9.19 -0.51
CA ALA A 120 13.89 -10.62 -0.29
C ALA A 120 13.94 -10.98 1.20
N GLY A 121 13.20 -12.03 1.59
CA GLY A 121 13.09 -12.48 2.98
C GLY A 121 12.08 -11.72 3.85
N SER A 122 11.38 -10.71 3.31
CA SER A 122 10.26 -10.07 4.03
C SER A 122 9.04 -10.99 4.07
N THR A 123 8.31 -10.99 5.19
CA THR A 123 7.03 -11.72 5.35
C THR A 123 5.82 -10.81 5.22
N VAL A 124 6.04 -9.51 5.00
CA VAL A 124 4.99 -8.51 4.74
C VAL A 124 5.37 -7.64 3.56
N VAL A 125 4.37 -7.25 2.78
CA VAL A 125 4.46 -6.34 1.64
C VAL A 125 3.58 -5.14 1.95
N THR A 126 4.21 -4.01 2.27
CA THR A 126 3.58 -2.78 2.76
C THR A 126 4.20 -1.56 2.08
N ALA A 127 3.62 -0.37 2.29
CA ALA A 127 4.26 0.88 1.89
C ALA A 127 5.68 1.02 2.46
N GLY A 128 5.88 0.64 3.73
CA GLY A 128 7.18 0.71 4.39
C GLY A 128 8.22 -0.22 3.76
N THR A 129 7.86 -1.46 3.45
CA THR A 129 8.78 -2.37 2.76
C THR A 129 9.05 -1.94 1.32
N SER A 130 8.11 -1.21 0.69
CA SER A 130 8.29 -0.68 -0.66
C SER A 130 9.41 0.35 -0.70
N LEU A 131 9.49 1.22 0.31
CA LEU A 131 10.58 2.19 0.46
C LEU A 131 11.93 1.48 0.60
N LEU A 132 11.99 0.38 1.37
CA LEU A 132 13.20 -0.41 1.55
C LEU A 132 13.61 -1.17 0.27
N ALA A 133 12.65 -1.60 -0.54
CA ALA A 133 12.91 -2.30 -1.80
C ALA A 133 13.34 -1.35 -2.91
N ASN A 134 12.79 -0.14 -2.94
CA ASN A 134 13.07 0.85 -3.99
C ASN A 134 14.34 1.66 -3.75
N THR A 135 14.89 1.66 -2.54
CA THR A 135 16.00 2.54 -2.15
C THR A 135 17.03 1.84 -1.27
N SER A 136 18.15 2.52 -0.98
CA SER A 136 19.15 2.08 -0.01
C SER A 136 18.81 2.45 1.45
N LEU A 137 17.57 2.87 1.74
CA LEU A 137 17.16 3.30 3.07
C LEU A 137 17.35 2.15 4.08
N ALA A 138 18.15 2.41 5.12
CA ALA A 138 18.35 1.43 6.18
C ALA A 138 17.08 1.24 7.02
N ARG A 139 16.81 0.00 7.46
CA ARG A 139 15.60 -0.34 8.22
C ARG A 139 15.44 0.52 9.48
N ASP A 140 16.49 0.66 10.27
CA ASP A 140 16.46 1.46 11.51
C ASP A 140 16.19 2.94 11.26
N ARG A 141 16.62 3.44 10.09
CA ARG A 141 16.35 4.81 9.65
C ARG A 141 14.87 5.00 9.31
N LEU A 142 14.26 4.04 8.62
CA LEU A 142 12.82 4.06 8.34
C LEU A 142 12.00 3.97 9.63
N VAL A 143 12.37 3.06 10.53
CA VAL A 143 11.71 2.89 11.85
C VAL A 143 11.74 4.22 12.63
N ALA A 144 12.91 4.86 12.72
CA ALA A 144 13.05 6.16 13.38
C ALA A 144 12.26 7.27 12.68
N ALA A 145 12.29 7.34 11.35
CA ALA A 145 11.58 8.35 10.57
C ALA A 145 10.04 8.25 10.70
N LEU A 146 9.53 7.05 11.00
CA LEU A 146 8.11 6.82 11.27
C LEU A 146 7.75 6.93 12.76
N GLY A 147 8.70 7.34 13.61
CA GLY A 147 8.46 7.49 15.05
C GLY A 147 8.08 6.17 15.73
N LEU A 148 8.50 5.04 15.15
CA LEU A 148 8.24 3.72 15.69
C LEU A 148 9.26 3.37 16.79
N PRO A 149 8.90 2.49 17.74
CA PRO A 149 9.86 2.00 18.73
C PRO A 149 11.11 1.41 18.07
N ALA A 150 12.29 1.68 18.64
CA ALA A 150 13.53 1.11 18.15
C ALA A 150 13.47 -0.42 18.10
N GLY A 151 14.00 -1.03 17.04
CA GLY A 151 13.95 -2.48 16.82
C GLY A 151 12.63 -3.02 16.27
N THR A 152 11.64 -2.16 15.96
CA THR A 152 10.41 -2.61 15.27
C THR A 152 10.75 -3.29 13.94
N ASN A 153 10.37 -4.57 13.79
CA ASN A 153 10.64 -5.34 12.58
C ASN A 153 9.62 -5.05 11.48
N ILE A 154 9.82 -3.97 10.73
CA ILE A 154 8.92 -3.52 9.64
C ILE A 154 8.87 -4.47 8.43
N THR A 155 9.81 -5.42 8.31
CA THR A 155 9.84 -6.43 7.23
C THR A 155 9.23 -7.77 7.65
N GLY A 156 8.92 -7.94 8.94
CA GLY A 156 8.49 -9.22 9.52
C GLY A 156 7.18 -9.19 10.30
N LEU A 157 6.81 -8.04 10.85
CA LEU A 157 5.59 -7.88 11.63
C LEU A 157 4.42 -7.51 10.73
N ASP A 158 3.32 -8.26 10.86
CA ASP A 158 2.04 -7.92 10.26
C ASP A 158 1.41 -6.71 10.98
N PRO A 159 1.31 -5.54 10.32
CA PRO A 159 0.73 -4.36 10.95
C PRO A 159 -0.76 -4.54 11.28
N ALA A 160 -1.49 -5.32 10.49
CA ALA A 160 -2.93 -5.52 10.63
C ALA A 160 -3.29 -6.78 11.45
N ALA A 161 -2.32 -7.40 12.13
CA ALA A 161 -2.55 -8.58 12.95
C ALA A 161 -3.62 -8.32 14.02
N ILE A 162 -4.63 -9.21 14.07
CA ILE A 162 -5.70 -9.18 15.06
C ILE A 162 -5.44 -10.26 16.12
N GLY A 163 -5.42 -9.86 17.39
CA GLY A 163 -5.24 -10.76 18.51
C GLY A 163 -6.50 -11.56 18.84
N THR A 164 -6.40 -12.46 19.81
CA THR A 164 -7.50 -13.34 20.26
C THR A 164 -8.73 -12.59 20.81
N GLY A 165 -8.57 -11.31 21.17
CA GLY A 165 -9.65 -10.42 21.61
C GLY A 165 -10.24 -9.52 20.52
N GLY A 166 -9.89 -9.71 19.24
CA GLY A 166 -10.39 -8.89 18.13
C GLY A 166 -9.74 -7.52 17.98
N ALA A 167 -8.75 -7.19 18.83
CA ALA A 167 -8.00 -5.93 18.76
C ALA A 167 -6.73 -6.07 17.91
N LEU A 168 -6.30 -4.97 17.30
CA LEU A 168 -5.02 -4.87 16.61
C LEU A 168 -3.86 -5.08 17.58
N VAL A 169 -2.94 -5.98 17.24
CA VAL A 169 -1.71 -6.24 18.00
C VAL A 169 -0.68 -5.15 17.75
N ASN A 170 -0.56 -4.70 16.50
CA ASN A 170 0.47 -3.77 16.04
C ASN A 170 -0.13 -2.42 15.60
N ALA A 171 -1.08 -1.89 16.38
CA ALA A 171 -1.87 -0.70 16.00
C ALA A 171 -1.00 0.50 15.58
N THR A 172 0.07 0.81 16.33
CA THR A 172 0.98 1.91 15.97
C THR A 172 1.71 1.64 14.66
N LEU A 173 2.14 0.41 14.40
CA LEU A 173 2.79 0.07 13.13
C LEU A 173 1.82 0.31 11.96
N LEU A 174 0.58 -0.17 12.06
CA LEU A 174 -0.45 0.04 11.04
C LEU A 174 -0.73 1.54 10.82
N GLN A 175 -0.94 2.31 11.88
CA GLN A 175 -1.18 3.74 11.79
C GLN A 175 -0.03 4.48 11.07
N ARG A 176 1.22 4.14 11.37
CA ARG A 176 2.40 4.76 10.75
C ARG A 176 2.58 4.33 9.29
N THR A 177 2.30 3.07 8.96
CA THR A 177 2.36 2.61 7.57
C THR A 177 1.22 3.16 6.71
N LEU A 178 0.01 3.33 7.29
CA LEU A 178 -1.12 4.00 6.64
C LEU A 178 -0.83 5.48 6.39
N ALA A 179 -0.26 6.18 7.37
CA ALA A 179 0.14 7.58 7.21
C ALA A 179 1.20 7.74 6.10
N LEU A 180 2.20 6.86 6.07
CA LEU A 180 3.20 6.82 5.00
C LEU A 180 2.55 6.56 3.64
N GLN A 181 1.67 5.56 3.54
CA GLN A 181 0.95 5.24 2.32
C GLN A 181 0.12 6.42 1.84
N GLN A 182 -0.60 7.11 2.73
CA GLN A 182 -1.39 8.30 2.40
C GLN A 182 -0.50 9.41 1.83
N VAL A 183 0.67 9.67 2.43
CA VAL A 183 1.62 10.67 1.91
C VAL A 183 2.05 10.32 0.49
N VAL A 184 2.52 9.09 0.27
CA VAL A 184 3.03 8.65 -1.04
C VAL A 184 1.91 8.65 -2.08
N GLN A 185 0.73 8.12 -1.74
CA GLN A 185 -0.40 8.04 -2.65
C GLN A 185 -0.93 9.42 -3.04
N GLN A 186 -1.16 10.32 -2.08
CA GLN A 186 -1.70 11.65 -2.37
C GLN A 186 -0.72 12.52 -3.15
N ILE A 187 0.59 12.40 -2.89
CA ILE A 187 1.60 13.09 -3.71
C ILE A 187 1.56 12.53 -5.14
N ALA A 188 1.52 11.20 -5.30
CA ALA A 188 1.45 10.59 -6.62
C ALA A 188 0.18 11.02 -7.39
N ASP A 189 -0.96 11.04 -6.72
CA ASP A 189 -2.24 11.47 -7.31
C ASP A 189 -2.25 12.98 -7.63
N ALA A 190 -1.65 13.81 -6.78
CA ALA A 190 -1.46 15.24 -7.05
C ALA A 190 -0.57 15.47 -8.28
N ILE A 191 0.51 14.71 -8.44
CA ILE A 191 1.36 14.77 -9.64
C ILE A 191 0.58 14.31 -10.87
N ALA A 192 -0.15 13.19 -10.77
CA ALA A 192 -0.98 12.69 -11.86
C ALA A 192 -2.09 13.68 -12.26
N ALA A 193 -2.61 14.47 -11.32
CA ALA A 193 -3.63 15.49 -11.56
C ALA A 193 -3.13 16.68 -12.39
N LEU A 194 -1.81 16.92 -12.43
CA LEU A 194 -1.20 17.92 -13.31
C LEU A 194 -1.16 17.46 -14.77
N LEU A 195 -1.38 16.17 -15.02
CA LEU A 195 -1.37 15.60 -16.36
C LEU A 195 -2.77 15.72 -17.00
N PRO A 196 -2.87 16.10 -18.28
CA PRO A 196 -4.15 16.25 -18.94
C PRO A 196 -4.91 14.91 -19.11
N ASN A 197 -4.21 13.79 -19.26
CA ASN A 197 -4.80 12.45 -19.46
C ASN A 197 -3.94 11.34 -18.83
N SER A 198 -3.82 11.30 -17.50
CA SER A 198 -3.04 10.24 -16.85
C SER A 198 -3.70 8.85 -17.05
N THR A 199 -2.95 7.91 -17.62
CA THR A 199 -3.34 6.49 -17.71
C THR A 199 -3.07 5.76 -16.38
N PRO A 200 -3.70 4.58 -16.14
CA PRO A 200 -3.38 3.77 -14.95
C PRO A 200 -1.90 3.33 -14.89
N ALA A 201 -1.29 3.03 -16.04
CA ALA A 201 0.12 2.65 -16.11
C ALA A 201 1.05 3.83 -15.74
N GLN A 202 0.69 5.05 -16.16
CA GLN A 202 1.40 6.27 -15.74
C GLN A 202 1.24 6.54 -14.25
N ALA A 203 0.02 6.42 -13.71
CA ALA A 203 -0.23 6.63 -12.28
C ALA A 203 0.60 5.65 -11.42
N GLN A 204 0.70 4.38 -11.83
CA GLN A 204 1.56 3.40 -11.17
C GLN A 204 3.05 3.78 -11.24
N ALA A 205 3.54 4.24 -12.39
CA ALA A 205 4.92 4.67 -12.54
C ALA A 205 5.22 5.93 -11.68
N ILE A 206 4.30 6.90 -11.63
CA ILE A 206 4.39 8.07 -10.75
C ILE A 206 4.43 7.65 -9.28
N TYR A 207 3.60 6.67 -8.88
CA TYR A 207 3.63 6.14 -7.52
C TYR A 207 4.99 5.52 -7.17
N VAL A 208 5.60 4.74 -8.08
CA VAL A 208 6.93 4.15 -7.86
C VAL A 208 7.99 5.25 -7.68
N GLU A 209 7.97 6.28 -8.51
CA GLU A 209 8.90 7.42 -8.38
C GLU A 209 8.67 8.20 -7.08
N THR A 210 7.41 8.32 -6.64
CA THR A 210 7.04 8.99 -5.39
C THR A 210 7.47 8.19 -4.17
N ALA A 211 7.30 6.86 -4.18
CA ALA A 211 7.79 5.98 -3.10
C ALA A 211 9.33 6.02 -3.02
N THR A 212 10.00 6.06 -4.17
CA THR A 212 11.46 6.21 -4.26
C THR A 212 11.91 7.57 -3.71
N ALA A 213 11.19 8.65 -4.05
CA ALA A 213 11.43 9.98 -3.49
C ALA A 213 11.27 10.00 -1.97
N ALA A 214 10.23 9.35 -1.44
CA ALA A 214 10.03 9.23 0.00
C ALA A 214 11.22 8.53 0.69
N GLY A 215 11.66 7.38 0.17
CA GLY A 215 12.83 6.68 0.70
C GLY A 215 14.11 7.53 0.65
N ASN A 216 14.35 8.22 -0.46
CA ASN A 216 15.51 9.10 -0.63
C ASN A 216 15.48 10.33 0.29
N VAL A 217 14.32 10.95 0.50
CA VAL A 217 14.20 12.08 1.44
C VAL A 217 14.46 11.62 2.86
N LEU A 218 13.92 10.46 3.25
CA LEU A 218 14.11 9.91 4.59
C LEU A 218 15.53 9.42 4.87
N GLN A 219 16.31 9.12 3.83
CA GLN A 219 17.72 8.76 3.99
C GLN A 219 18.68 9.96 4.05
N THR A 220 18.22 11.19 3.75
CA THR A 220 19.10 12.38 3.64
C THR A 220 19.84 12.71 4.95
N SER A 221 19.18 12.53 6.10
CA SER A 221 19.75 12.84 7.42
C SER A 221 19.27 11.86 8.47
N SER A 222 20.10 11.69 9.50
CA SER A 222 19.74 10.88 10.67
C SER A 222 18.63 11.51 11.53
N SER A 223 18.29 12.77 11.31
CA SER A 223 17.23 13.49 12.02
C SER A 223 15.92 13.61 11.25
N THR A 224 15.88 13.26 9.96
CA THR A 224 14.67 13.37 9.14
C THR A 224 13.58 12.48 9.71
N THR A 225 12.41 13.08 9.95
CA THR A 225 11.26 12.42 10.56
C THR A 225 10.04 12.74 9.71
N LEU A 226 9.34 11.72 9.21
CA LEU A 226 8.03 11.90 8.58
C LEU A 226 6.93 11.97 9.63
N VAL A 227 6.95 11.04 10.59
CA VAL A 227 5.96 10.96 11.67
C VAL A 227 6.69 10.91 13.00
N SER A 228 6.35 11.82 13.91
CA SER A 228 6.90 11.81 15.26
C SER A 228 6.39 10.61 16.06
N SER A 229 7.04 10.30 17.19
CA SER A 229 6.54 9.27 18.11
C SER A 229 5.12 9.55 18.60
N GLY A 230 4.75 10.84 18.74
CA GLY A 230 3.40 11.30 19.08
C GLY A 230 2.39 11.26 17.92
N GLY A 231 2.81 10.93 16.70
CA GLY A 231 1.94 10.84 15.53
C GLY A 231 1.77 12.13 14.74
N THR A 232 2.54 13.17 15.05
CA THR A 232 2.58 14.41 14.25
C THR A 232 3.32 14.15 12.95
N VAL A 233 2.73 14.55 11.82
CA VAL A 233 3.41 14.44 10.52
C VAL A 233 4.11 15.76 10.22
N ASP A 234 5.38 15.71 9.81
CA ASP A 234 6.16 16.91 9.48
C ASP A 234 5.84 17.42 8.06
N PRO A 235 5.18 18.59 7.91
CA PRO A 235 4.86 19.13 6.59
C PRO A 235 6.10 19.49 5.77
N ALA A 236 7.23 19.81 6.40
CA ALA A 236 8.47 20.12 5.70
C ALA A 236 9.04 18.86 5.02
N THR A 237 9.00 17.72 5.70
CA THR A 237 9.36 16.43 5.12
C THR A 237 8.39 16.04 3.99
N VAL A 238 7.08 16.19 4.16
CA VAL A 238 6.09 15.95 3.07
C VAL A 238 6.35 16.85 1.86
N ASN A 239 6.68 18.12 2.09
CA ASN A 239 7.04 19.08 1.04
C ASN A 239 8.31 18.64 0.28
N ALA A 240 9.35 18.20 1.01
CA ALA A 240 10.56 17.67 0.40
C ALA A 240 10.29 16.40 -0.44
N ILE A 241 9.42 15.50 0.03
CA ILE A 241 9.01 14.31 -0.72
C ILE A 241 8.29 14.71 -2.02
N ALA A 242 7.37 15.67 -1.97
CA ALA A 242 6.64 16.12 -3.15
C ALA A 242 7.56 16.76 -4.21
N GLN A 243 8.53 17.59 -3.78
CA GLN A 243 9.52 18.16 -4.68
C GLN A 243 10.42 17.08 -5.30
N GLN A 244 10.90 16.14 -4.49
CA GLN A 244 11.75 15.04 -4.96
C GLN A 244 10.99 14.09 -5.89
N ALA A 245 9.70 13.84 -5.64
CA ALA A 245 8.86 13.00 -6.49
C ALA A 245 8.69 13.59 -7.89
N LEU A 246 8.42 14.90 -7.99
CA LEU A 246 8.37 15.60 -9.28
C LEU A 246 9.72 15.52 -10.00
N ALA A 247 10.84 15.74 -9.29
CA ALA A 247 12.18 15.62 -9.87
C ALA A 247 12.48 14.19 -10.36
N ASN A 248 12.05 13.17 -9.62
CA ASN A 248 12.21 11.77 -10.00
C ASN A 248 11.40 11.44 -11.27
N VAL A 249 10.13 11.87 -11.36
CA VAL A 249 9.29 11.65 -12.54
C VAL A 249 9.90 12.30 -13.78
N GLU A 250 10.40 13.53 -13.66
CA GLU A 250 11.10 14.24 -14.74
C GLU A 250 12.38 13.53 -15.19
N ALA A 251 13.16 12.98 -14.25
CA ALA A 251 14.42 12.29 -14.53
C ALA A 251 14.27 10.81 -14.89
N SER A 252 13.08 10.22 -14.73
CA SER A 252 12.86 8.78 -14.84
C SER A 252 13.22 8.22 -16.22
N ALA A 253 13.83 7.04 -16.27
CA ALA A 253 14.05 6.32 -17.54
C ALA A 253 12.80 5.56 -18.02
N ASP A 254 11.72 5.52 -17.23
CA ASP A 254 10.50 4.79 -17.57
C ASP A 254 9.80 5.42 -18.78
N VAL A 255 9.66 4.63 -19.84
CA VAL A 255 9.02 5.03 -21.10
C VAL A 255 7.57 5.45 -20.92
N ARG A 256 6.87 4.90 -19.92
CA ARG A 256 5.48 5.26 -19.58
C ARG A 256 5.36 6.71 -19.15
N LEU A 257 6.43 7.29 -18.58
CA LEU A 257 6.44 8.66 -18.06
C LEU A 257 6.86 9.70 -19.10
N THR A 258 7.16 9.32 -20.35
CA THR A 258 7.64 10.26 -21.39
C THR A 258 6.73 11.48 -21.56
N GLU A 259 5.41 11.27 -21.65
CA GLU A 259 4.44 12.38 -21.76
C GLU A 259 4.32 13.19 -20.46
N ALA A 260 4.40 12.51 -19.32
CA ALA A 260 4.34 13.16 -18.01
C ALA A 260 5.48 14.16 -17.83
N LYS A 261 6.70 13.81 -18.26
CA LYS A 261 7.88 14.68 -18.20
C LYS A 261 7.63 16.02 -18.89
N ALA A 262 7.14 15.98 -20.13
CA ALA A 262 6.91 17.19 -20.92
C ALA A 262 5.83 18.09 -20.29
N ALA A 263 4.80 17.50 -19.67
CA ALA A 263 3.77 18.27 -18.97
C ALA A 263 4.31 18.89 -17.68
N LEU A 264 5.06 18.12 -16.89
CA LEU A 264 5.56 18.51 -15.57
C LEU A 264 6.66 19.58 -15.63
N ASP A 265 7.46 19.62 -16.70
CA ASP A 265 8.49 20.65 -16.92
C ASP A 265 7.94 22.09 -16.87
N THR A 266 6.63 22.26 -17.14
CA THR A 266 5.98 23.57 -17.08
C THR A 266 5.57 24.02 -15.68
N PHE A 267 5.65 23.15 -14.67
CA PHE A 267 5.21 23.41 -13.30
C PHE A 267 6.39 23.64 -12.35
N SER A 268 6.23 24.56 -11.41
CA SER A 268 7.19 24.76 -10.33
C SER A 268 7.01 23.68 -9.27
N LYS A 269 8.01 22.82 -9.11
CA LYS A 269 8.03 21.77 -8.07
C LYS A 269 7.79 22.33 -6.68
N ALA A 270 8.42 23.46 -6.37
CA ALA A 270 8.27 24.15 -5.10
C ALA A 270 6.83 24.65 -4.90
N ASN A 271 6.17 25.17 -5.95
CA ASN A 271 4.80 25.67 -5.83
C ASN A 271 3.81 24.52 -5.63
N VAL A 272 3.97 23.43 -6.40
CA VAL A 272 3.13 22.23 -6.25
C VAL A 272 3.25 21.69 -4.82
N ALA A 273 4.48 21.51 -4.33
CA ALA A 273 4.73 21.03 -2.98
C ALA A 273 4.20 21.99 -1.90
N ALA A 274 4.32 23.31 -2.10
CA ALA A 274 3.82 24.30 -1.16
C ALA A 274 2.28 24.32 -1.07
N LEU A 275 1.59 24.05 -2.18
CA LEU A 275 0.13 23.92 -2.19
C LEU A 275 -0.32 22.68 -1.41
N VAL A 276 0.24 21.51 -1.73
CA VAL A 276 -0.34 20.23 -1.30
C VAL A 276 0.20 19.71 0.04
N ALA A 277 1.45 20.00 0.39
CA ALA A 277 2.11 19.36 1.52
C ALA A 277 1.43 19.59 2.88
N PRO A 278 0.94 20.80 3.23
CA PRO A 278 0.22 21.01 4.49
C PRO A 278 -1.03 20.13 4.60
N ALA A 279 -1.83 20.07 3.53
CA ALA A 279 -3.07 19.31 3.51
C ALA A 279 -2.82 17.79 3.55
N ILE A 280 -1.84 17.30 2.78
CA ILE A 280 -1.44 15.88 2.79
C ILE A 280 -0.89 15.49 4.17
N ALA A 281 -0.07 16.34 4.80
CA ALA A 281 0.44 16.10 6.15
C ALA A 281 -0.70 15.98 7.16
N THR A 282 -1.72 16.84 7.08
CA THR A 282 -2.91 16.78 7.94
C THR A 282 -3.73 15.50 7.75
N GLN A 283 -3.96 15.08 6.49
CA GLN A 283 -4.60 13.79 6.19
C GLN A 283 -3.81 12.63 6.80
N ALA A 284 -2.50 12.57 6.55
CA ALA A 284 -1.63 11.52 7.07
C ALA A 284 -1.58 11.52 8.61
N GLN A 285 -1.55 12.68 9.25
CA GLN A 285 -1.58 12.83 10.71
C GLN A 285 -2.90 12.32 11.31
N SER A 286 -4.01 12.51 10.60
CA SER A 286 -5.30 11.97 11.03
C SER A 286 -5.29 10.44 11.12
N LEU A 287 -4.61 9.76 10.18
CA LEU A 287 -4.44 8.30 10.17
C LEU A 287 -3.42 7.85 11.20
N ALA A 288 -2.31 8.58 11.34
CA ALA A 288 -1.24 8.34 12.30
C ALA A 288 -1.75 8.32 13.76
N THR A 289 -2.84 9.02 14.06
CA THR A 289 -3.40 9.13 15.41
C THR A 289 -4.76 8.47 15.58
N SER A 290 -5.30 7.86 14.52
CA SER A 290 -6.68 7.34 14.53
C SER A 290 -6.83 6.09 15.40
N VAL A 291 -7.90 6.05 16.20
CA VAL A 291 -8.18 4.89 17.08
C VAL A 291 -9.08 3.85 16.38
N ASN A 292 -9.72 4.21 15.27
CA ASN A 292 -10.68 3.36 14.53
C ASN A 292 -10.54 3.59 13.03
N SER A 293 -9.64 2.84 12.40
CA SER A 293 -8.99 3.23 11.16
C SER A 293 -9.84 3.04 9.91
N ASP A 294 -10.76 2.09 9.80
CA ASP A 294 -11.24 1.67 8.47
C ASP A 294 -12.13 2.71 7.77
N SER A 295 -13.11 3.29 8.48
CA SER A 295 -14.00 4.32 7.92
C SER A 295 -13.27 5.63 7.65
N LEU A 296 -12.40 6.05 8.57
CA LEU A 296 -11.58 7.24 8.39
C LEU A 296 -10.54 7.04 7.28
N THR A 297 -9.90 5.88 7.21
CA THR A 297 -8.94 5.52 6.14
C THR A 297 -9.66 5.53 4.80
N ARG A 298 -10.84 4.90 4.70
CA ARG A 298 -11.65 4.93 3.47
C ARG A 298 -11.98 6.36 3.04
N ALA A 299 -12.42 7.20 3.97
CA ALA A 299 -12.76 8.59 3.69
C ALA A 299 -11.52 9.38 3.20
N THR A 300 -10.39 9.21 3.90
CA THR A 300 -9.13 9.91 3.59
C THR A 300 -8.51 9.43 2.27
N GLN A 301 -8.63 8.15 1.93
CA GLN A 301 -8.16 7.58 0.65
C GLN A 301 -9.10 7.91 -0.53
N SER A 302 -10.38 8.19 -0.26
CA SER A 302 -11.34 8.62 -1.28
C SER A 302 -11.45 10.13 -1.42
N ASP A 303 -10.77 10.89 -0.56
CA ASP A 303 -10.77 12.35 -0.56
C ASP A 303 -10.08 12.88 -1.82
N THR A 304 -10.81 13.67 -2.59
CA THR A 304 -10.36 14.27 -3.85
C THR A 304 -10.01 15.76 -3.70
N THR A 305 -10.16 16.33 -2.50
CA THR A 305 -9.98 17.77 -2.24
C THR A 305 -8.60 18.28 -2.67
N VAL A 306 -7.53 17.54 -2.36
CA VAL A 306 -6.16 17.89 -2.77
C VAL A 306 -6.02 17.86 -4.30
N ILE A 307 -6.55 16.81 -4.92
CA ILE A 307 -6.50 16.60 -6.38
C ILE A 307 -7.25 17.72 -7.11
N ASP A 308 -8.44 18.07 -6.63
CA ASP A 308 -9.27 19.11 -7.23
C ASP A 308 -8.64 20.50 -7.09
N ALA A 309 -8.03 20.80 -5.94
CA ALA A 309 -7.28 22.03 -5.73
C ALA A 309 -6.07 22.12 -6.67
N VAL A 310 -5.34 21.02 -6.90
CA VAL A 310 -4.22 21.01 -7.87
C VAL A 310 -4.70 21.37 -9.28
N ARG A 311 -5.84 20.83 -9.71
CA ARG A 311 -6.42 21.16 -11.04
C ARG A 311 -6.90 22.60 -11.11
N GLN A 312 -7.60 23.06 -10.08
CA GLN A 312 -8.13 24.42 -10.01
C GLN A 312 -7.02 25.47 -10.02
N GLU A 313 -5.94 25.22 -9.29
CA GLU A 313 -4.82 26.15 -9.13
C GLU A 313 -3.68 25.91 -10.12
N ALA A 314 -3.87 25.06 -11.13
CA ALA A 314 -2.83 24.67 -12.09
C ALA A 314 -2.13 25.87 -12.76
N ALA A 315 -2.83 26.99 -12.97
CA ALA A 315 -2.22 28.21 -13.50
C ALA A 315 -1.22 28.86 -12.51
N LEU A 316 -1.55 28.90 -11.22
CA LEU A 316 -0.66 29.42 -10.16
C LEU A 316 0.58 28.53 -10.00
N LEU A 317 0.45 27.23 -10.24
CA LEU A 317 1.52 26.26 -10.08
C LEU A 317 2.63 26.39 -11.14
N LYS A 318 2.37 27.04 -12.28
CA LYS A 318 3.35 27.24 -13.37
C LYS A 318 4.30 28.44 -13.18
N SER A 319 3.95 29.40 -12.33
CA SER A 319 4.73 30.65 -12.23
C SER A 319 6.07 30.45 -11.52
N SER A 320 7.18 30.87 -12.16
CA SER A 320 8.55 30.79 -11.60
C SER A 320 8.91 31.94 -10.65
N VAL A 321 8.14 33.03 -10.59
CA VAL A 321 8.41 34.20 -9.74
C VAL A 321 7.09 34.86 -9.30
N GLY A 322 6.87 35.05 -7.99
CA GLY A 322 6.02 36.14 -7.48
C GLY A 322 4.64 35.84 -6.85
N ASN A 323 4.17 34.59 -6.81
CA ASN A 323 2.81 34.26 -6.31
C ASN A 323 2.75 33.79 -4.84
N ASN A 324 3.69 34.19 -3.98
CA ASN A 324 3.74 33.64 -2.62
C ASN A 324 2.44 33.94 -1.84
N ALA A 325 1.84 35.13 -2.01
CA ALA A 325 0.57 35.47 -1.35
C ALA A 325 -0.62 34.64 -1.88
N SER A 326 -0.87 34.60 -3.20
CA SER A 326 -1.98 33.84 -3.78
C SER A 326 -1.84 32.34 -3.56
N LEU A 327 -0.62 31.80 -3.71
CA LEU A 327 -0.34 30.40 -3.43
C LEU A 327 -0.52 30.07 -1.94
N SER A 328 -0.04 30.94 -1.03
CA SER A 328 -0.24 30.74 0.40
C SER A 328 -1.72 30.79 0.81
N ALA A 329 -2.50 31.67 0.17
CA ALA A 329 -3.95 31.74 0.37
C ALA A 329 -4.63 30.46 -0.12
N ALA A 330 -4.29 29.99 -1.33
CA ALA A 330 -4.79 28.73 -1.87
C ALA A 330 -4.44 27.53 -0.98
N ALA A 331 -3.19 27.44 -0.50
CA ALA A 331 -2.76 26.39 0.42
C ALA A 331 -3.51 26.44 1.76
N THR A 332 -3.78 27.64 2.27
CA THR A 332 -4.57 27.84 3.50
C THR A 332 -6.02 27.41 3.31
N SER A 333 -6.65 27.79 2.19
CA SER A 333 -8.00 27.37 1.85
C SER A 333 -8.11 25.86 1.66
N LEU A 334 -7.14 25.25 0.97
CA LEU A 334 -7.08 23.80 0.81
C LEU A 334 -6.94 23.09 2.16
N LEU A 335 -6.05 23.56 3.03
CA LEU A 335 -5.88 23.01 4.38
C LEU A 335 -7.21 23.06 5.16
N GLN A 336 -7.92 24.19 5.13
CA GLN A 336 -9.21 24.34 5.82
C GLN A 336 -10.27 23.37 5.28
N LEU A 337 -10.32 23.15 3.96
CA LEU A 337 -11.24 22.18 3.36
C LEU A 337 -10.93 20.75 3.80
N VAL A 338 -9.65 20.38 3.83
CA VAL A 338 -9.21 19.05 4.28
C VAL A 338 -9.48 18.84 5.76
N GLU A 339 -9.24 19.84 6.61
CA GLU A 339 -9.57 19.77 8.04
C GLU A 339 -11.07 19.57 8.27
N ALA A 340 -11.91 20.25 7.50
CA ALA A 340 -13.36 20.08 7.54
C ALA A 340 -13.78 18.67 7.11
N ALA A 341 -13.22 18.15 6.01
CA ALA A 341 -13.49 16.80 5.52
C ALA A 341 -13.09 15.72 6.53
N ILE A 342 -11.92 15.87 7.18
CA ILE A 342 -11.46 14.96 8.24
C ILE A 342 -12.39 15.02 9.46
N ALA A 343 -12.85 16.22 9.86
CA ALA A 343 -13.77 16.38 10.98
C ALA A 343 -15.12 15.69 10.70
N GLU A 344 -15.65 15.82 9.48
CA GLU A 344 -16.85 15.13 9.03
C GLU A 344 -16.66 13.60 9.05
N ALA A 345 -15.55 13.12 8.47
CA ALA A 345 -15.23 11.69 8.45
C ALA A 345 -15.08 11.08 9.85
N LYS A 346 -14.43 11.80 10.78
CA LYS A 346 -14.33 11.39 12.19
C LYS A 346 -15.70 11.33 12.86
N THR A 347 -16.58 12.30 12.59
CA THR A 347 -17.95 12.32 13.12
C THR A 347 -18.75 11.13 12.60
N ALA A 348 -18.69 10.86 11.29
CA ALA A 348 -19.35 9.70 10.68
C ALA A 348 -18.81 8.36 11.21
N ALA A 349 -17.52 8.27 11.48
CA ALA A 349 -16.91 7.07 12.06
C ALA A 349 -17.40 6.78 13.50
N LEU A 350 -17.76 7.81 14.26
CA LEU A 350 -18.29 7.66 15.61
C LEU A 350 -19.76 7.25 15.62
N THR A 351 -20.56 7.70 14.64
CA THR A 351 -22.00 7.39 14.56
C THR A 351 -22.31 6.03 13.94
N ALA A 352 -21.36 5.42 13.23
CA ALA A 352 -21.49 4.08 12.64
C ALA A 352 -21.22 2.92 13.62
N ARG A 353 -20.94 3.22 14.91
CA ARG A 353 -20.71 2.25 15.99
C ARG A 353 -21.95 2.06 16.84
#